data_AF-A0A5C7B7I2-F1
#
_entry.id   AF-A0A5C7B7I2-F1
#
_cell.length_a   1.000
_cell.length_b   1.000
_cell.length_c   1.000
_cell.angle_alpha   90.00
_cell.angle_beta   90.00
_cell.angle_gamma   90.00
#
_symmetry.space_group_name_H-M   'P 1'
#
loop_
_entity.id
_entity.type
_entity.pdbx_description
1 polymer ?
#
loop_
_entity_poly.entity_id
_entity_poly.type
_entity_poly.pdbx_seq_one_letter_code
_entity_poly.pdbx_strand_id
1 'polypeptide(L)'
;MKPSRRGQIVKFHTPNEDDNPEQLYIILEYIEDGCRSRAKIQAANTGLSFPTISLVLAEDLEVDEGQTFELEYYLKHGEHDLF
;
A
#
# COMPACT_ATOMS: atom_id res chain seq x y z
N MET A 1 -0.16 9.21 -7.96
CA MET A 1 0.88 8.51 -8.79
C MET A 1 0.57 7.01 -8.89
N LYS A 2 0.87 6.33 -10.02
CA LYS A 2 0.70 4.87 -10.11
C LYS A 2 1.77 4.11 -9.29
N PRO A 3 1.42 2.99 -8.63
CA PRO A 3 2.41 2.20 -7.93
C PRO A 3 3.37 1.50 -8.89
N SER A 4 4.59 1.24 -8.40
CA SER A 4 5.67 0.64 -9.18
C SER A 4 6.57 -0.30 -8.38
N ARG A 5 6.44 -0.37 -7.05
CA ARG A 5 7.30 -1.20 -6.21
C ARG A 5 6.67 -1.57 -4.88
N ARG A 6 7.27 -2.59 -4.26
CA ARG A 6 7.03 -2.98 -2.86
C ARG A 6 7.33 -1.81 -1.91
N GLY A 7 6.57 -1.73 -0.82
CA GLY A 7 6.76 -0.79 0.28
C GLY A 7 6.04 0.55 0.11
N GLN A 8 5.41 0.79 -1.05
CA GLN A 8 4.58 1.99 -1.23
C GLN A 8 3.27 1.87 -0.46
N ILE A 9 2.86 2.99 0.14
CA ILE A 9 1.52 3.16 0.70
C ILE A 9 0.58 3.56 -0.42
N VAL A 10 -0.56 2.89 -0.52
CA VAL A 10 -1.55 3.07 -1.58
C VAL A 10 -2.97 3.11 -1.04
N LYS A 11 -3.86 3.67 -1.85
CA LYS A 11 -5.32 3.62 -1.69
C LYS A 11 -5.96 3.28 -3.04
N PHE A 12 -7.22 2.84 -3.01
CA PHE A 12 -7.99 2.69 -4.25
C PHE A 12 -8.36 4.07 -4.79
N HIS A 13 -8.14 4.30 -6.08
CA HIS A 13 -8.54 5.57 -6.70
C HIS A 13 -10.06 5.64 -6.96
N THR A 14 -10.72 4.49 -7.01
CA THR A 14 -12.18 4.35 -7.10
C THR A 14 -12.66 3.30 -6.09
N PRO A 15 -12.81 3.67 -4.80
CA PRO A 15 -13.37 2.78 -3.80
C PRO A 15 -14.86 2.50 -4.08
N ASN A 16 -15.38 1.36 -3.61
CA ASN A 16 -16.83 1.11 -3.68
C ASN A 16 -17.58 2.03 -2.70
N GLU A 17 -18.88 2.20 -2.90
CA GLU A 17 -19.71 3.10 -2.07
C GLU A 17 -19.66 2.75 -0.57
N ASP A 18 -19.52 1.47 -0.24
CA ASP A 18 -19.44 0.98 1.15
C ASP A 18 -18.01 0.93 1.70
N ASP A 19 -16.99 1.17 0.86
CA ASP A 19 -15.58 1.13 1.28
C ASP A 19 -15.17 2.46 1.93
N ASN A 20 -14.27 2.38 2.92
CA ASN A 20 -13.64 3.57 3.46
C ASN A 20 -12.62 4.13 2.45
N PRO A 21 -12.83 5.34 1.88
CA PRO A 21 -11.92 5.92 0.89
C PRO A 21 -10.54 6.27 1.46
N GLU A 22 -10.44 6.45 2.78
CA GLU A 22 -9.19 6.74 3.49
C GLU A 22 -8.46 5.47 3.93
N GLN A 23 -8.96 4.29 3.59
CA GLN A 23 -8.29 3.04 3.93
C GLN A 23 -6.97 2.91 3.17
N LEU A 24 -5.88 2.90 3.92
CA LEU A 24 -4.53 2.72 3.39
C LEU A 24 -4.14 1.25 3.31
N TYR A 25 -3.29 0.95 2.34
CA TYR A 25 -2.72 -0.36 2.13
C TYR A 25 -1.22 -0.24 1.87
N ILE A 26 -0.46 -1.28 2.22
CA ILE A 26 0.96 -1.40 1.89
C ILE A 26 1.13 -2.41 0.77
N ILE A 27 1.90 -2.07 -0.26
CA ILE A 27 2.31 -3.04 -1.28
C ILE A 27 3.34 -4.00 -0.70
N LEU A 28 2.98 -5.27 -0.56
CA LEU A 28 3.88 -6.36 -0.17
C LEU A 28 4.68 -6.88 -1.36
N GLU A 29 4.08 -6.89 -2.55
CA GLU A 29 4.70 -7.38 -3.79
C GLU A 29 4.11 -6.63 -4.99
N TYR A 30 4.97 -6.19 -5.91
CA TYR A 30 4.56 -5.62 -7.18
C TYR A 30 4.98 -6.59 -8.29
N ILE A 31 4.02 -7.03 -9.09
CA ILE A 31 4.16 -8.09 -10.08
C ILE A 31 3.88 -7.48 -11.45
N GLU A 32 4.87 -7.55 -12.35
CA GLU A 32 4.76 -7.03 -13.71
C GLU A 32 4.74 -8.19 -14.71
N ASP A 33 3.55 -8.51 -15.24
CA ASP A 33 3.35 -9.70 -16.09
C ASP A 33 3.27 -9.34 -17.59
N GLY A 34 4.03 -8.34 -18.04
CA GLY A 34 4.17 -7.91 -19.45
C GLY A 34 2.92 -7.30 -20.11
N CYS A 35 1.72 -7.71 -19.70
CA CYS A 35 0.44 -7.20 -20.19
C CYS A 35 -0.33 -6.41 -19.11
N ARG A 36 -0.18 -6.76 -17.83
CA ARG A 36 -0.80 -6.07 -16.70
C ARG A 36 0.11 -6.12 -15.48
N SER A 37 0.07 -5.07 -14.69
CA SER A 37 0.74 -5.02 -13.40
C SER A 37 -0.25 -5.30 -12.28
N ARG A 38 0.15 -6.12 -11.33
CA ARG A 38 -0.63 -6.52 -10.16
C ARG A 38 0.12 -6.16 -8.89
N ALA A 39 -0.61 -5.91 -7.82
CA ALA A 39 -0.04 -5.63 -6.51
C ALA A 39 -0.66 -6.55 -5.47
N LYS A 40 0.18 -7.21 -4.68
CA LYS A 40 -0.24 -7.86 -3.45
C LYS A 40 -0.22 -6.81 -2.34
N ILE A 41 -1.38 -6.47 -1.81
CA ILE A 41 -1.55 -5.40 -0.84
C ILE A 41 -2.04 -5.95 0.49
N GLN A 42 -1.65 -5.29 1.58
CA GLN A 42 -2.12 -5.58 2.93
C GLN A 42 -2.79 -4.34 3.51
N ALA A 43 -3.96 -4.50 4.12
CA ALA A 43 -4.65 -3.40 4.78
C ALA A 43 -3.82 -2.89 5.98
N ALA A 44 -3.57 -1.59 6.02
CA ALA A 44 -2.85 -0.92 7.10
C ALA A 44 -3.82 -0.34 8.15
N ASN A 45 -3.34 -0.15 9.38
CA ASN A 45 -4.07 0.53 10.46
C ASN A 45 -5.48 -0.01 10.78
N THR A 46 -5.75 -1.29 10.50
CA THR A 46 -7.06 -1.92 10.76
C THR A 46 -7.26 -2.36 12.21
N GLY A 47 -6.19 -2.38 13.02
CA GLY A 47 -6.22 -2.91 14.39
C GLY A 47 -6.35 -4.44 14.47
N LEU A 48 -6.39 -5.13 13.34
CA LEU A 48 -6.48 -6.59 13.28
C LEU A 48 -5.10 -7.22 13.49
N SER A 49 -5.05 -8.29 14.31
CA SER A 49 -3.82 -9.08 14.48
C SER A 49 -3.37 -9.78 13.20
N PHE A 50 -4.31 -10.05 12.30
CA PHE A 50 -4.09 -10.68 10.99
C PHE A 50 -4.80 -9.84 9.92
N PRO A 51 -4.15 -8.78 9.42
CA PRO A 51 -4.74 -7.92 8.40
C PRO A 51 -4.92 -8.68 7.09
N THR A 52 -6.00 -8.37 6.39
CA THR A 52 -6.33 -8.98 5.09
C THR A 52 -5.26 -8.64 4.05
N ILE A 53 -4.90 -9.64 3.26
CA ILE A 53 -4.00 -9.53 2.11
C ILE A 53 -4.79 -9.85 0.84
N SER A 54 -4.69 -8.98 -0.17
CA SER A 54 -5.41 -9.08 -1.43
C SER A 54 -4.45 -8.96 -2.62
N LEU A 55 -4.79 -9.58 -3.75
CA LEU A 55 -4.10 -9.39 -5.03
C LEU A 55 -5.02 -8.58 -5.95
N VAL A 56 -4.57 -7.40 -6.36
CA VAL A 56 -5.37 -6.46 -7.16
C VAL A 56 -4.60 -5.94 -8.36
N LEU A 57 -5.29 -5.27 -9.29
CA LEU A 57 -4.61 -4.60 -10.40
C LEU A 57 -3.93 -3.34 -9.87
N ALA A 58 -2.69 -3.11 -10.30
CA ALA A 58 -1.94 -1.93 -9.92
C ALA A 58 -2.57 -0.64 -10.48
N GLU A 59 -3.37 -0.75 -11.55
CA GLU A 59 -4.06 0.39 -12.15
C GLU A 59 -5.19 0.94 -11.28
N ASP A 60 -5.80 0.10 -10.43
CA ASP A 60 -6.88 0.49 -9.50
C ASP A 60 -6.37 1.27 -8.28
N LEU A 61 -5.04 1.37 -8.14
CA LEU A 61 -4.37 1.92 -6.98
C LEU A 61 -3.69 3.25 -7.29
N GLU A 62 -3.67 4.12 -6.30
CA GLU A 62 -2.87 5.33 -6.28
C GLU A 62 -1.96 5.36 -5.07
N VAL A 63 -0.70 5.75 -5.29
CA VAL A 63 0.31 5.95 -4.25
C VAL A 63 -0.02 7.19 -3.43
N ASP A 64 -0.06 7.01 -2.11
CA ASP A 64 0.03 8.10 -1.16
C ASP A 64 1.50 8.47 -0.96
N GLU A 65 1.96 9.49 -1.69
CA GLU A 65 3.37 9.89 -1.70
C GLU A 65 3.85 10.39 -0.34
N GLY A 66 2.98 11.08 0.40
CA GLY A 66 3.29 11.61 1.72
C GLY A 66 3.54 10.49 2.73
N GLN A 67 2.59 9.55 2.84
CA GLN A 67 2.73 8.39 3.74
C GLN A 67 3.87 7.47 3.31
N THR A 68 4.07 7.27 2.01
CA THR A 68 5.21 6.50 1.49
C THR A 68 6.54 7.15 1.88
N PHE A 69 6.66 8.47 1.72
CA PHE A 69 7.86 9.20 2.08
C PHE A 69 8.12 9.17 3.59
N GLU A 70 7.09 9.36 4.41
CA GLU A 70 7.21 9.28 5.87
C GLU A 70 7.69 7.91 6.33
N LEU A 71 7.13 6.83 5.77
CA LEU A 71 7.56 5.47 6.04
C LEU A 71 9.03 5.26 5.65
N GLU A 72 9.44 5.70 4.46
CA GLU A 72 10.81 5.56 3.98
C GLU A 72 11.80 6.37 4.81
N TYR A 73 11.42 7.59 5.17
CA TYR A 73 12.21 8.44 6.05
C TYR A 73 12.39 7.78 7.41
N TYR A 74 11.29 7.31 8.02
CA TYR A 74 11.34 6.58 9.28
C TYR A 74 12.23 5.34 9.19
N LEU A 75 12.09 4.52 8.15
CA LEU A 75 12.90 3.31 7.92
C LEU A 75 14.39 3.60 7.69
N LYS A 76 14.76 4.81 7.25
CA LYS A 76 16.13 5.18 6.94
C LYS A 76 16.83 5.95 8.06
N HIS A 77 16.06 6.76 8.79
CA HIS A 77 16.58 7.76 9.73
C HIS A 77 15.98 7.65 11.13
N GLY A 78 14.90 6.90 11.30
CA GLY A 78 14.30 6.68 12.61
C GLY A 78 15.24 5.88 13.51
N GLU A 79 15.24 6.21 14.80
CA GLU A 79 15.79 5.30 15.80
C GLU A 79 14.86 4.09 15.86
N HIS A 80 15.34 2.95 15.37
CA HIS A 80 14.58 1.70 15.31
C HIS A 80 14.49 0.99 16.66
N ASP A 81 14.71 1.70 17.75
CA ASP A 81 14.44 1.27 19.12
C ASP A 81 12.91 1.27 19.34
N LEU A 82 12.22 0.49 18.51
CA LEU A 82 10.96 -0.11 18.87
C LEU A 82 11.36 -1.29 19.76
N PHE A 83 11.30 -1.07 21.08
CA PHE A 83 11.62 -1.95 22.22
C PHE A 83 13.00 -1.73 22.87
#